data_AF-A0A1F6W8A7-F1
#
_entry.id   AF-A0A1F6W8A7-F1
#
_cell.length_a   1.000
_cell.length_b   1.000
_cell.length_c   1.000
_cell.angle_alpha   90.00
_cell.angle_beta   90.00
_cell.angle_gamma   90.00
#
_symmetry.space_group_name_H-M   'P 1'
#
loop_
_entity.id
_entity.type
_entity.pdbx_description
1 polymer ?
#
loop_
_entity_poly.entity_id
_entity_poly.type
_entity_poly.pdbx_seq_one_letter_code
_entity_poly.pdbx_strand_id
1 'polypeptide(L)'
;MLHNIWDFTLYKPLINALAFLVSIIPGGDLGIAVILITILIKLILFPLSQHSIRNQAAMAMLGPEINKIKANGKSKEEQARLTFELYKKHKTNPFSGCLVQIPIIIIFISLYYVFYKGVNFNTESLYSFVHIPENINLLFLGILDISQKNIILAILAGASQYFQAYFMPKLPSSQATPGSFQESFSKSMNMQMKYFFPFLMAFIAYGSGALALYWITSNVFTIFQQIYVGKTEARVLHKEAEKLNP
;
A
#
# COMPACT_ATOMS: atom_id res chain seq x y z
N MET A 1 28.26 5.68 5.93
CA MET A 1 27.25 6.55 6.60
C MET A 1 25.82 6.08 6.33
N LEU A 2 25.38 5.94 5.08
CA LEU A 2 24.01 5.50 4.75
C LEU A 2 23.65 4.09 5.28
N HIS A 3 24.59 3.14 5.24
CA HIS A 3 24.40 1.80 5.81
C HIS A 3 24.09 1.85 7.32
N ASN A 4 24.81 2.68 8.07
CA ASN A 4 24.61 2.82 9.52
C ASN A 4 23.29 3.50 9.87
N ILE A 5 22.84 4.45 9.04
CA ILE A 5 21.53 5.10 9.20
C ILE A 5 20.44 4.06 8.96
N TRP A 6 20.48 3.33 7.83
CA TRP A 6 19.52 2.26 7.52
C TRP A 6 19.40 1.24 8.64
N ASP A 7 20.55 0.75 9.12
CA ASP A 7 20.59 -0.26 10.17
C ASP A 7 19.97 0.27 11.47
N PHE A 8 20.35 1.48 11.89
CA PHE A 8 19.90 2.05 13.15
C PHE A 8 18.43 2.51 13.12
N THR A 9 17.96 3.11 12.03
CA THR A 9 16.64 3.74 11.98
C THR A 9 15.53 2.82 11.47
N LEU A 10 15.87 1.80 10.68
CA LEU A 10 14.87 0.94 10.04
C LEU A 10 15.04 -0.52 10.46
N TYR A 11 16.21 -1.11 10.21
CA TYR A 11 16.42 -2.53 10.46
C TYR A 11 16.33 -2.89 11.96
N LYS A 12 17.11 -2.22 12.81
CA LYS A 12 17.16 -2.51 14.26
C LYS A 12 15.79 -2.35 14.94
N PRO A 13 15.02 -1.26 14.74
CA PRO A 13 13.68 -1.15 15.31
C PRO A 13 12.74 -2.28 14.86
N LEU A 14 12.78 -2.65 13.57
CA LEU A 14 11.89 -3.69 13.04
C LEU A 14 12.23 -5.08 13.57
N ILE A 15 13.51 -5.48 13.59
CA ILE A 15 13.91 -6.78 14.12
C ILE A 15 13.65 -6.88 15.63
N ASN A 16 13.84 -5.78 16.38
CA ASN A 16 13.54 -5.73 17.81
C ASN A 16 12.04 -5.80 18.10
N ALA A 17 11.23 -5.07 17.33
CA ALA A 17 9.78 -5.16 17.43
C ALA A 17 9.30 -6.59 17.12
N LEU A 18 9.88 -7.23 16.10
CA LEU A 18 9.57 -8.61 15.76
C LEU A 18 9.99 -9.58 16.86
N ALA A 19 11.20 -9.44 17.42
CA ALA A 19 11.69 -10.26 18.54
C ALA A 19 10.80 -10.12 19.77
N PHE A 20 10.42 -8.88 20.10
CA PHE A 20 9.50 -8.61 21.20
C PHE A 20 8.14 -9.28 20.97
N LEU A 21 7.56 -9.15 19.77
CA LEU A 21 6.28 -9.77 19.44
C LEU A 21 6.35 -11.30 19.52
N VAL A 22 7.39 -11.93 18.97
CA VAL A 22 7.59 -13.39 19.06
C VAL A 22 7.71 -13.84 20.52
N SER A 23 8.38 -13.06 21.37
CA SER A 23 8.57 -13.40 22.79
C SER A 23 7.28 -13.40 23.61
N ILE A 24 6.30 -12.58 23.24
CA ILE A 24 5.02 -12.47 23.99
C ILE A 24 3.91 -13.35 23.39
N ILE A 25 4.08 -13.85 22.17
CA ILE A 25 3.09 -14.69 21.50
C ILE A 25 3.21 -16.12 22.03
N PRO A 26 2.09 -16.75 22.44
CA PRO A 26 2.09 -18.16 22.86
C PRO A 26 2.70 -19.07 21.78
N GLY A 27 3.71 -19.86 22.17
CA GLY A 27 4.40 -20.77 21.27
C GLY A 27 5.35 -20.09 20.27
N GLY A 28 5.59 -18.78 20.37
CA GLY A 28 6.56 -18.07 19.54
C GLY A 28 6.21 -18.04 18.05
N ASP A 29 4.91 -18.02 17.70
CA ASP A 29 4.46 -18.04 16.30
C ASP A 29 4.89 -16.76 15.55
N LEU A 30 5.86 -16.94 14.64
CA LEU A 30 6.41 -15.86 13.83
C LEU A 30 5.38 -15.28 12.86
N GLY A 31 4.44 -16.09 12.34
CA GLY A 31 3.43 -15.61 11.40
C GLY A 31 2.44 -14.65 12.07
N ILE A 32 2.03 -14.94 13.31
CA ILE A 32 1.24 -14.01 14.12
C ILE A 32 2.04 -12.73 14.39
N ALA A 33 3.34 -12.84 14.72
CA ALA A 33 4.20 -11.69 14.93
C ALA A 33 4.28 -10.79 13.67
N VAL A 34 4.39 -11.40 12.49
CA VAL A 34 4.37 -10.70 11.19
C VAL A 34 3.04 -9.97 10.96
N ILE A 35 1.91 -10.59 11.28
CA ILE A 35 0.59 -9.93 11.15
C ILE A 35 0.52 -8.71 12.07
N LEU A 36 0.90 -8.87 13.35
CA LEU A 36 0.82 -7.81 14.35
C LEU A 36 1.74 -6.62 14.03
N ILE A 37 3.00 -6.87 13.64
CA ILE A 37 3.91 -5.79 13.26
C ILE A 37 3.39 -5.05 12.01
N THR A 38 2.79 -5.77 11.07
CA THR A 38 2.19 -5.16 9.87
C THR A 38 1.04 -4.22 10.26
N ILE A 39 0.15 -4.67 11.13
CA ILE A 39 -0.97 -3.84 11.62
C ILE A 39 -0.44 -2.62 12.38
N LEU A 40 0.56 -2.78 13.25
CA LEU A 40 1.16 -1.67 13.99
C LEU A 40 1.74 -0.61 13.05
N ILE A 41 2.51 -1.02 12.04
CA ILE A 41 3.06 -0.12 11.02
C ILE A 41 1.93 0.59 10.27
N LYS A 42 0.88 -0.14 9.88
CA LYS A 42 -0.28 0.43 9.18
C LYS A 42 -1.03 1.45 10.04
N LEU A 43 -1.12 1.24 11.36
CA LEU A 43 -1.71 2.18 12.31
C LEU A 43 -0.86 3.45 12.45
N ILE A 44 0.46 3.32 12.53
CA ILE A 44 1.38 4.47 12.56
C ILE A 44 1.25 5.30 11.27
N LEU A 45 1.16 4.63 10.11
CA LEU A 45 0.99 5.27 8.81
C LEU A 45 -0.47 5.62 8.47
N PHE A 46 -1.42 5.30 9.35
CA PHE A 46 -2.84 5.48 9.12
C PHE A 46 -3.21 6.92 8.74
N PRO A 47 -2.81 7.98 9.48
CA PRO A 47 -3.21 9.34 9.13
C PRO A 47 -2.71 9.77 7.74
N LEU A 48 -1.48 9.37 7.39
CA LEU A 48 -0.85 9.68 6.12
C LEU A 48 -1.55 8.95 4.95
N SER A 49 -1.73 7.63 5.08
CA SER A 49 -2.41 6.80 4.08
C SER A 49 -3.87 7.23 3.88
N GLN A 50 -4.58 7.52 4.98
CA GLN A 50 -5.95 8.02 4.95
C GLN A 50 -6.06 9.34 4.18
N HIS A 51 -5.13 10.29 4.40
CA HIS A 51 -5.12 11.54 3.65
C HIS A 51 -4.90 11.33 2.15
N SER A 52 -3.98 10.44 1.77
CA SER A 52 -3.71 10.09 0.37
C SER A 52 -4.92 9.43 -0.32
N ILE A 53 -5.58 8.49 0.36
CA ILE A 53 -6.75 7.80 -0.20
C ILE A 53 -7.91 8.78 -0.38
N ARG A 54 -8.14 9.68 0.58
CA ARG A 54 -9.17 10.74 0.46
C ARG A 54 -8.93 11.63 -0.76
N ASN A 55 -7.70 12.14 -0.93
CA ASN A 55 -7.38 12.97 -2.09
C ASN A 55 -7.58 12.23 -3.42
N GLN A 56 -7.21 10.95 -3.49
CA GLN A 56 -7.43 10.14 -4.69
C GLN A 56 -8.92 9.91 -4.97
N ALA A 57 -9.73 9.68 -3.94
CA ALA A 57 -11.18 9.57 -4.07
C ALA A 57 -11.80 10.90 -4.56
N ALA A 58 -11.39 12.03 -3.99
CA ALA A 58 -11.82 13.36 -4.43
C ALA A 58 -11.46 13.61 -5.91
N MET A 59 -10.23 13.31 -6.31
CA MET A 59 -9.79 13.44 -7.71
C MET A 59 -10.58 12.53 -8.67
N ALA A 60 -10.88 11.30 -8.26
CA ALA A 60 -11.70 10.38 -9.05
C ALA A 60 -13.10 10.96 -9.32
N MET A 61 -13.69 11.63 -8.33
CA MET A 61 -15.00 12.28 -8.44
C MET A 61 -14.98 13.52 -9.34
N LEU A 62 -13.84 14.22 -9.48
CA LEU A 62 -13.67 15.32 -10.45
C LEU A 62 -13.55 14.85 -11.90
N GLY A 63 -13.55 13.54 -12.16
CA GLY A 63 -13.40 12.97 -13.49
C GLY A 63 -14.33 13.55 -14.57
N PRO A 64 -15.64 13.75 -14.30
CA PRO A 64 -16.55 14.37 -15.26
C PRO A 64 -16.16 15.80 -15.65
N GLU A 65 -15.72 16.62 -14.70
CA GLU A 65 -15.29 18.01 -14.96
C GLU A 65 -13.98 18.05 -15.72
N ILE A 66 -13.04 17.16 -15.38
CA ILE A 66 -11.79 16.98 -16.11
C ILE A 66 -12.08 16.56 -17.57
N ASN A 67 -13.08 15.70 -17.79
CA ASN A 67 -13.48 15.31 -19.14
C ASN A 67 -14.08 16.50 -19.92
N LYS A 68 -14.88 17.36 -19.27
CA LYS A 68 -15.36 18.61 -19.90
C LYS A 68 -14.22 19.55 -20.28
N ILE A 69 -13.20 19.70 -19.42
CA ILE A 69 -12.00 20.49 -19.72
C ILE A 69 -11.25 19.90 -20.92
N LYS A 70 -11.15 18.57 -21.03
CA LYS A 70 -10.47 17.92 -22.16
C LYS A 70 -11.26 18.00 -23.47
N ALA A 71 -12.59 18.04 -23.40
CA ALA A 71 -13.47 18.14 -24.56
C ALA A 71 -13.63 19.57 -25.09
N ASN A 72 -13.13 20.60 -24.40
CA ASN A 72 -13.37 22.01 -24.74
C ASN A 72 -12.60 22.52 -25.98
N GLY A 73 -11.83 21.68 -26.65
CA GLY A 73 -11.07 22.02 -27.86
C GLY A 73 -9.87 22.97 -27.65
N LYS A 74 -9.55 23.36 -26.42
CA LYS A 74 -8.40 24.23 -26.11
C LYS A 74 -7.06 23.51 -26.28
N SER A 75 -5.96 24.28 -26.33
CA SER A 75 -4.60 23.73 -26.39
C SER A 75 -4.30 22.84 -25.17
N LYS A 76 -3.38 21.88 -25.32
CA LYS A 76 -2.98 20.97 -24.22
C LYS A 76 -2.48 21.72 -22.98
N GLU A 77 -1.77 22.84 -23.20
CA GLU A 77 -1.27 23.69 -22.13
C GLU A 77 -2.40 24.35 -21.34
N GLU A 78 -3.39 24.91 -22.04
CA GLU A 78 -4.55 25.53 -21.41
C GLU A 78 -5.45 24.49 -20.72
N GLN A 79 -5.58 23.29 -21.29
CA GLN A 79 -6.25 22.17 -20.62
C GLN A 79 -5.53 21.77 -19.32
N ALA A 80 -4.20 21.74 -19.32
CA ALA A 80 -3.41 21.44 -18.12
C ALA A 80 -3.59 22.54 -17.05
N ARG A 81 -3.57 23.82 -17.45
CA ARG A 81 -3.83 24.95 -16.55
C ARG A 81 -5.21 24.88 -15.91
N LEU A 82 -6.26 24.68 -16.71
CA LEU A 82 -7.64 24.54 -16.21
C LEU A 82 -7.81 23.33 -15.29
N THR A 83 -7.15 22.20 -15.61
CA THR A 83 -7.17 21.01 -14.76
C THR A 83 -6.51 21.30 -13.40
N PHE A 84 -5.39 22.03 -13.40
CA PHE A 84 -4.71 22.43 -12.17
C PHE A 84 -5.53 23.45 -11.36
N GLU A 85 -6.16 24.42 -12.02
CA GLU A 85 -7.09 25.37 -11.37
C GLU A 85 -8.28 24.65 -10.75
N LEU A 86 -8.84 23.65 -11.43
CA LEU A 86 -9.90 22.80 -10.88
C LEU A 86 -9.42 22.07 -9.63
N TYR A 87 -8.25 21.42 -9.68
CA TYR A 87 -7.68 20.76 -8.50
C TYR A 87 -7.45 21.72 -7.34
N LYS A 88 -6.97 22.94 -7.62
CA LYS A 88 -6.78 23.99 -6.61
C LYS A 88 -8.11 24.45 -6.01
N LYS A 89 -9.15 24.62 -6.83
CA LYS A 89 -10.50 25.01 -6.41
C LYS A 89 -11.11 23.97 -5.45
N HIS A 90 -10.91 22.69 -5.73
CA HIS A 90 -11.38 21.59 -4.90
C HIS A 90 -10.38 21.14 -3.82
N LYS A 91 -9.27 21.87 -3.64
CA LYS A 91 -8.21 21.58 -2.66
C LYS A 91 -7.64 20.16 -2.75
N THR A 92 -7.65 19.57 -3.94
CA THR A 92 -7.09 18.23 -4.20
C THR A 92 -5.66 18.34 -4.72
N ASN A 93 -4.76 17.47 -4.27
CA ASN A 93 -3.36 17.45 -4.70
C ASN A 93 -3.03 16.21 -5.56
N PRO A 94 -2.66 16.35 -6.85
CA PRO A 94 -2.33 15.23 -7.73
C PRO A 94 -1.08 14.43 -7.31
N PHE A 95 -0.20 15.00 -6.50
CA PHE A 95 1.02 14.35 -6.01
C PHE A 95 0.85 13.66 -4.65
N SER A 96 -0.30 13.80 -4.01
CA SER A 96 -0.54 13.18 -2.70
C SER A 96 -0.49 11.66 -2.71
N GLY A 97 -0.72 11.03 -3.87
CA GLY A 97 -0.56 9.59 -4.08
C GLY A 97 0.90 9.15 -4.00
N CYS A 98 1.79 9.75 -4.81
CA CYS A 98 3.18 9.32 -4.92
C CYS A 98 4.01 9.64 -3.67
N LEU A 99 3.79 10.79 -3.04
CA LEU A 99 4.53 11.19 -1.83
C LEU A 99 4.31 10.23 -0.67
N VAL A 100 3.09 9.70 -0.52
CA VAL A 100 2.76 8.75 0.55
C VAL A 100 3.31 7.36 0.27
N GLN A 101 3.56 7.00 -0.99
CA GLN A 101 4.15 5.70 -1.32
C GLN A 101 5.62 5.59 -0.96
N ILE A 102 6.37 6.70 -0.89
CA ILE A 102 7.79 6.69 -0.54
C ILE A 102 8.05 6.04 0.82
N PRO A 103 7.45 6.50 1.95
CA PRO A 103 7.68 5.87 3.24
C PRO A 103 7.18 4.42 3.29
N ILE A 104 6.11 4.09 2.57
CA ILE A 104 5.58 2.71 2.49
C ILE A 104 6.60 1.79 1.82
N ILE A 105 7.17 2.21 0.69
CA ILE A 105 8.20 1.45 -0.04
C ILE A 105 9.46 1.29 0.81
N ILE A 106 9.90 2.33 1.52
CA ILE A 106 11.08 2.25 2.39
C ILE A 106 10.88 1.20 3.48
N ILE A 107 9.75 1.26 4.20
CA ILE A 107 9.44 0.30 5.27
C ILE A 107 9.28 -1.11 4.71
N PHE A 108 8.68 -1.25 3.53
CA PHE A 108 8.56 -2.52 2.85
C PHE A 108 9.95 -3.13 2.56
N ILE A 109 10.87 -2.37 1.97
CA ILE A 109 12.23 -2.84 1.68
C ILE A 109 12.96 -3.20 2.98
N SER A 110 12.74 -2.46 4.07
CA SER A 110 13.31 -2.78 5.37
C SER A 110 12.82 -4.10 5.94
N LEU A 111 11.50 -4.37 5.88
CA LEU A 111 10.94 -5.65 6.31
C LEU A 111 11.34 -6.81 5.38
N TYR A 112 11.36 -6.57 4.07
CA TYR A 112 11.89 -7.53 3.11
C TYR A 112 13.32 -7.92 3.48
N TYR A 113 14.17 -6.95 3.81
CA TYR A 113 15.55 -7.20 4.19
C TYR A 113 15.67 -7.99 5.51
N VAL A 114 14.80 -7.73 6.49
CA VAL A 114 14.69 -8.53 7.72
C VAL A 114 14.39 -10.00 7.40
N PHE A 115 13.40 -10.27 6.56
CA PHE A 115 13.05 -11.66 6.22
C PHE A 115 14.08 -12.32 5.30
N TYR A 116 14.69 -11.55 4.38
CA TYR A 116 15.71 -12.04 3.46
C TYR A 116 17.00 -12.47 4.19
N LYS A 117 17.42 -11.73 5.23
CA LYS A 117 18.55 -12.12 6.08
C LYS A 117 18.28 -13.36 6.95
N GLY A 118 17.03 -13.80 7.01
CA GLY A 118 16.56 -14.79 7.97
C GLY A 118 16.33 -14.17 9.34
N VAL A 119 15.28 -14.64 10.02
CA VAL A 119 14.93 -14.18 11.37
C VAL A 119 15.86 -14.87 12.38
N ASN A 120 17.07 -14.33 12.52
CA ASN A 120 18.07 -14.78 13.49
C ASN A 120 18.25 -13.69 14.55
N PHE A 121 17.61 -13.87 15.70
CA PHE A 121 17.72 -12.94 16.82
C PHE A 121 19.07 -13.15 17.52
N ASN A 122 20.00 -12.21 17.35
CA ASN A 122 21.29 -12.22 18.03
C ASN A 122 21.42 -11.01 18.96
N THR A 123 22.27 -11.13 19.99
CA THR A 123 22.50 -10.07 20.99
C THR A 123 23.00 -8.77 20.38
N GLU A 124 23.69 -8.82 19.23
CA GLU A 124 24.22 -7.63 18.53
C GLU A 124 23.15 -6.80 17.82
N SER A 125 22.08 -7.45 17.34
CA SER A 125 20.98 -6.79 16.64
C SER A 125 19.87 -6.33 17.59
N LEU A 126 19.80 -6.91 18.80
CA LEU A 126 18.79 -6.59 19.79
C LEU A 126 19.20 -5.41 20.68
N TYR A 127 18.21 -4.66 21.14
CA TYR A 127 18.38 -3.68 22.21
C TYR A 127 18.52 -4.41 23.54
N SER A 128 19.21 -3.77 24.50
CA SER A 128 19.50 -4.36 25.81
C SER A 128 18.27 -4.77 26.61
N PHE A 129 17.12 -4.17 26.33
CA PHE A 129 15.84 -4.47 26.99
C PHE A 129 14.97 -5.50 26.23
N VAL A 130 15.39 -5.94 25.05
CA VAL A 130 14.69 -6.96 24.25
C VAL A 130 15.43 -8.28 24.40
N HIS A 131 14.74 -9.26 24.97
CA HIS A 131 15.29 -10.60 25.16
C HIS A 131 15.18 -11.42 23.87
N ILE A 132 16.07 -12.39 23.72
CA ILE A 132 16.01 -13.37 22.64
C ILE A 132 14.80 -14.27 22.92
N PRO A 133 13.87 -14.46 21.97
CA PRO A 133 12.75 -15.38 22.16
C PRO A 133 13.26 -16.80 22.43
N GLU A 134 12.74 -17.43 23.48
CA GLU A 134 13.13 -18.80 23.85
C GLU A 134 12.70 -19.83 22.80
N ASN A 135 11.55 -19.60 22.17
CA ASN A 135 10.99 -20.45 21.13
C ASN A 135 10.61 -19.59 19.92
N ILE A 136 10.95 -20.07 18.72
CA ILE A 136 10.56 -19.45 17.46
C ILE A 136 9.87 -20.52 16.63
N ASN A 137 8.55 -20.42 16.51
CA ASN A 137 7.77 -21.32 15.68
C ASN A 137 7.57 -20.71 14.29
N LEU A 138 8.14 -21.41 13.30
CA LEU A 138 8.08 -21.05 11.89
C LEU A 138 6.86 -21.65 11.18
N LEU A 139 6.10 -22.52 11.87
CA LEU A 139 4.81 -23.02 11.41
C LEU A 139 3.72 -22.05 11.87
N PHE A 140 3.30 -21.18 10.96
CA PHE A 140 2.16 -20.31 11.18
C PHE A 140 0.90 -21.14 11.46
N LEU A 141 0.26 -20.85 12.60
CA LEU A 141 -0.89 -21.57 13.16
C LEU A 141 -0.64 -23.08 13.32
N GLY A 142 0.62 -23.51 13.40
CA GLY A 142 1.01 -24.91 13.51
C GLY A 142 0.84 -25.74 12.22
N ILE A 143 0.42 -25.13 11.11
CA ILE A 143 0.08 -25.86 9.88
C ILE A 143 0.88 -25.42 8.65
N LEU A 144 1.43 -24.20 8.66
CA LEU A 144 1.96 -23.59 7.45
C LEU A 144 3.39 -23.06 7.68
N ASP A 145 4.38 -23.71 7.08
CA ASP A 145 5.77 -23.23 7.16
C ASP A 145 5.93 -21.91 6.38
N ILE A 146 6.38 -20.88 7.09
CA ILE A 146 6.62 -19.53 6.55
C ILE A 146 8.10 -19.17 6.42
N SER A 147 9.01 -20.08 6.82
CA SER A 147 10.46 -19.89 6.70
C SER A 147 10.95 -20.06 5.27
N GLN A 148 10.21 -20.81 4.45
CA GLN A 148 10.59 -21.15 3.08
C GLN A 148 9.59 -20.61 2.05
N LYS A 149 9.81 -21.02 0.80
CA LYS A 149 8.91 -20.73 -0.31
C LYS A 149 7.56 -21.38 -0.09
N ASN A 150 6.48 -20.61 -0.26
CA ASN A 150 5.13 -21.10 -0.03
C ASN A 150 4.19 -20.61 -1.14
N ILE A 151 3.80 -21.53 -2.04
CA ILE A 151 2.99 -21.19 -3.21
C ILE A 151 1.56 -20.74 -2.86
N ILE A 152 0.98 -21.31 -1.79
CA ILE A 152 -0.38 -20.96 -1.35
C ILE A 152 -0.39 -19.51 -0.88
N LEU A 153 0.57 -19.13 -0.03
CA LEU A 153 0.70 -17.75 0.44
C LEU A 153 1.05 -16.79 -0.70
N ALA A 154 1.88 -17.20 -1.65
CA ALA A 154 2.22 -16.39 -2.82
C ALA A 154 0.99 -16.08 -3.69
N ILE A 155 0.14 -17.08 -3.96
CA ILE A 155 -1.11 -16.91 -4.71
C ILE A 155 -2.06 -16.00 -3.93
N LEU A 156 -2.20 -16.18 -2.61
CA LEU A 156 -3.01 -15.31 -1.76
C LEU A 156 -2.49 -13.88 -1.73
N ALA A 157 -1.18 -13.68 -1.72
CA ALA A 157 -0.56 -12.36 -1.82
C ALA A 157 -0.91 -11.69 -3.15
N GLY A 158 -0.77 -12.40 -4.29
CA GLY A 158 -1.19 -11.92 -5.60
C GLY A 158 -2.67 -11.59 -5.68
N ALA A 159 -3.54 -12.49 -5.18
CA ALA A 159 -4.98 -12.26 -5.14
C ALA A 159 -5.33 -11.03 -4.30
N SER A 160 -4.74 -10.89 -3.11
CA SER A 160 -4.94 -9.71 -2.26
C SER A 160 -4.48 -8.42 -2.95
N GLN A 161 -3.38 -8.47 -3.71
CA GLN A 161 -2.87 -7.33 -4.48
C GLN A 161 -3.81 -6.94 -5.62
N TYR A 162 -4.40 -7.94 -6.30
CA TYR A 162 -5.43 -7.72 -7.29
C TYR A 162 -6.66 -7.03 -6.69
N PHE A 163 -7.16 -7.51 -5.56
CA PHE A 163 -8.31 -6.88 -4.88
C PHE A 163 -7.99 -5.47 -4.40
N GLN A 164 -6.79 -5.25 -3.86
CA GLN A 164 -6.32 -3.92 -3.45
C GLN A 164 -6.28 -2.95 -4.65
N ALA A 165 -5.82 -3.41 -5.81
CA ALA A 165 -5.84 -2.61 -7.04
C ALA A 165 -7.27 -2.38 -7.55
N TYR A 166 -8.16 -3.35 -7.39
CA TYR A 166 -9.56 -3.26 -7.80
C TYR A 166 -10.36 -2.23 -6.99
N PHE A 167 -10.15 -2.16 -5.68
CA PHE A 167 -10.82 -1.20 -4.78
C PHE A 167 -10.17 0.18 -4.74
N MET A 168 -9.03 0.36 -5.40
CA MET A 168 -8.37 1.66 -5.51
C MET A 168 -9.26 2.65 -6.30
N PRO A 169 -9.43 3.91 -5.84
CA PRO A 169 -10.16 4.92 -6.59
C PRO A 169 -9.59 5.06 -8.01
N LYS A 170 -10.45 4.90 -9.01
CA LYS A 170 -10.04 5.04 -10.41
C LYS A 170 -9.78 6.50 -10.69
N LEU A 171 -8.53 6.83 -10.99
CA LEU A 171 -8.18 8.16 -11.47
C LEU A 171 -8.93 8.44 -12.79
N PRO A 172 -9.29 9.70 -13.06
CA PRO A 172 -9.95 10.10 -14.30
C PRO A 172 -9.14 9.67 -15.52
N SER A 173 -9.58 8.59 -16.18
CA SER A 173 -9.04 8.19 -17.47
C SER A 173 -9.45 9.23 -18.50
N SER A 174 -8.49 9.73 -19.26
CA SER A 174 -8.77 10.63 -20.37
C SER A 174 -9.79 9.98 -21.29
N GLN A 175 -10.94 10.63 -21.53
CA GLN A 175 -11.67 10.42 -22.78
C GLN A 175 -10.75 10.93 -23.90
N ALA A 176 -9.84 10.08 -24.32
CA ALA A 176 -9.05 10.33 -25.50
C ALA A 176 -9.73 9.61 -26.66
N THR A 177 -9.57 10.14 -27.86
CA THR A 177 -10.14 9.56 -29.08
C THR A 177 -9.78 8.07 -29.14
N PRO A 178 -10.73 7.18 -29.51
CA PRO A 178 -10.47 5.76 -29.66
C PRO A 178 -9.20 5.53 -30.50
N GLY A 179 -8.21 4.86 -29.92
CA GLY A 179 -6.92 4.58 -30.59
C GLY A 179 -5.85 5.65 -30.45
N SER A 180 -6.08 6.71 -29.68
CA SER A 180 -5.04 7.70 -29.35
C SER A 180 -3.96 7.11 -28.43
N PHE A 181 -2.76 7.67 -28.50
CA PHE A 181 -1.65 7.29 -27.62
C PHE A 181 -2.02 7.46 -26.13
N GLN A 182 -2.76 8.51 -25.79
CA GLN A 182 -3.13 8.82 -24.40
C GLN A 182 -4.08 7.78 -23.80
N GLU A 183 -5.06 7.29 -24.58
CA GLU A 183 -5.94 6.20 -24.17
C GLU A 183 -5.13 4.92 -23.98
N SER A 184 -4.28 4.59 -24.95
CA SER A 184 -3.44 3.38 -24.94
C SER A 184 -2.50 3.36 -23.74
N PHE A 185 -1.90 4.51 -23.42
CA PHE A 185 -1.07 4.70 -22.23
C PHE A 185 -1.87 4.52 -20.93
N SER A 186 -3.02 5.19 -20.80
CA SER A 186 -3.86 5.10 -19.60
C SER A 186 -4.40 3.68 -19.38
N LYS A 187 -4.81 3.01 -20.46
CA LYS A 187 -5.27 1.62 -20.46
C LYS A 187 -4.14 0.67 -20.08
N SER A 188 -2.95 0.86 -20.65
CA SER A 188 -1.75 0.07 -20.30
C SER A 188 -1.40 0.22 -18.82
N MET A 189 -1.40 1.45 -18.30
CA MET A 189 -1.14 1.71 -16.88
C MET A 189 -2.17 1.01 -15.98
N ASN A 190 -3.46 1.07 -16.33
CA ASN A 190 -4.51 0.38 -15.58
C ASN A 190 -4.33 -1.15 -15.63
N MET A 191 -4.03 -1.71 -16.80
CA MET A 191 -3.76 -3.13 -16.98
C MET A 191 -2.54 -3.59 -16.17
N GLN A 192 -1.48 -2.80 -16.16
CA GLN A 192 -0.27 -3.10 -15.39
C GLN A 192 -0.59 -3.13 -13.88
N MET A 193 -1.26 -2.09 -13.37
CA MET A 193 -1.67 -2.01 -11.96
C MET A 193 -2.57 -3.17 -11.54
N LYS A 194 -3.50 -3.58 -12.42
CA LYS A 194 -4.50 -4.60 -12.11
C LYS A 194 -4.00 -6.03 -12.31
N TYR A 195 -3.07 -6.30 -13.21
CA TYR A 195 -2.69 -7.68 -13.54
C TYR A 195 -1.18 -7.93 -13.43
N PHE A 196 -0.35 -7.06 -14.00
CA PHE A 196 1.10 -7.23 -13.96
C PHE A 196 1.65 -7.14 -12.54
N PHE A 197 1.28 -6.11 -11.78
CA PHE A 197 1.77 -5.93 -10.42
C PHE A 197 1.32 -7.06 -9.48
N PRO A 198 0.04 -7.48 -9.46
CA PRO A 198 -0.36 -8.67 -8.69
C PRO A 198 0.44 -9.92 -9.00
N PHE A 199 0.73 -10.17 -10.29
CA PHE A 199 1.58 -11.30 -10.69
C PHE A 199 3.02 -11.14 -10.19
N LEU A 200 3.63 -9.97 -10.41
CA LEU A 200 4.98 -9.67 -9.95
C LEU A 200 5.11 -9.81 -8.43
N MET A 201 4.12 -9.33 -7.68
CA MET A 201 4.10 -9.44 -6.22
C MET A 201 3.92 -10.88 -5.76
N ALA A 202 3.09 -11.69 -6.43
CA ALA A 202 3.00 -13.12 -6.16
C ALA A 202 4.35 -13.82 -6.39
N PHE A 203 5.04 -13.48 -7.48
CA PHE A 203 6.36 -14.03 -7.79
C PHE A 203 7.41 -13.67 -6.72
N ILE A 204 7.44 -12.42 -6.26
CA ILE A 204 8.34 -11.98 -5.18
C ILE A 204 7.96 -12.67 -3.86
N ALA A 205 6.66 -12.71 -3.52
CA ALA A 205 6.15 -13.31 -2.30
C ALA A 205 6.42 -14.83 -2.22
N TYR A 206 6.55 -15.51 -3.36
CA TYR A 206 6.95 -16.92 -3.40
C TYR A 206 8.31 -17.17 -2.76
N GLY A 207 9.20 -16.17 -2.68
CA GLY A 207 10.51 -16.30 -2.04
C GLY A 207 10.47 -16.53 -0.53
N SER A 208 9.43 -16.11 0.17
CA SER A 208 9.32 -16.22 1.64
C SER A 208 7.86 -16.17 2.10
N GLY A 209 7.42 -17.18 2.84
CA GLY A 209 6.07 -17.20 3.43
C GLY A 209 5.81 -16.05 4.40
N ALA A 210 6.82 -15.63 5.19
CA ALA A 210 6.72 -14.46 6.07
C ALA A 210 6.46 -13.17 5.26
N LEU A 211 7.18 -12.99 4.15
CA LEU A 211 6.95 -11.85 3.25
C LEU A 211 5.55 -11.88 2.62
N ALA A 212 5.10 -13.06 2.22
CA ALA A 212 3.75 -13.24 1.67
C ALA A 212 2.66 -12.89 2.71
N LEU A 213 2.80 -13.34 3.96
CA LEU A 213 1.88 -12.99 5.06
C LEU A 213 1.84 -11.49 5.34
N TYR A 214 3.01 -10.85 5.39
CA TYR A 214 3.11 -9.38 5.48
C TYR A 214 2.29 -8.73 4.36
N TRP A 215 2.47 -9.20 3.12
CA TRP A 215 1.82 -8.63 1.94
C TRP A 215 0.30 -8.75 2.01
N ILE A 216 -0.19 -9.95 2.33
CA ILE A 216 -1.62 -10.24 2.47
C ILE A 216 -2.23 -9.32 3.51
N THR A 217 -1.62 -9.27 4.70
CA THR A 217 -2.10 -8.45 5.83
C THR A 217 -2.13 -6.97 5.47
N SER A 218 -1.06 -6.48 4.83
CA SER A 218 -0.93 -5.10 4.37
C SER A 218 -2.02 -4.73 3.35
N ASN A 219 -2.31 -5.62 2.40
CA ASN A 219 -3.33 -5.43 1.38
C ASN A 219 -4.74 -5.46 1.98
N VAL A 220 -5.05 -6.43 2.85
CA VAL A 220 -6.34 -6.52 3.54
C VAL A 220 -6.63 -5.23 4.33
N PHE A 221 -5.65 -4.74 5.08
CA PHE A 221 -5.78 -3.47 5.81
C PHE A 221 -6.05 -2.29 4.85
N THR A 222 -5.32 -2.24 3.73
CA THR A 222 -5.45 -1.16 2.76
C THR A 222 -6.81 -1.20 2.04
N ILE A 223 -7.29 -2.39 1.68
CA ILE A 223 -8.64 -2.59 1.11
C ILE A 223 -9.70 -2.08 2.07
N PHE A 224 -9.59 -2.45 3.35
CA PHE A 224 -10.51 -1.96 4.38
C PHE A 224 -10.51 -0.42 4.45
N GLN A 225 -9.33 0.20 4.48
CA GLN A 225 -9.22 1.67 4.43
C GLN A 225 -9.85 2.26 3.17
N GLN A 226 -9.53 1.73 1.98
CA GLN A 226 -10.06 2.21 0.70
C GLN A 226 -11.59 2.17 0.66
N ILE A 227 -12.19 1.07 1.09
CA ILE A 227 -13.64 0.91 1.13
C ILE A 227 -14.28 1.89 2.12
N TYR A 228 -13.70 2.03 3.32
CA TYR A 228 -14.21 2.94 4.34
C TYR A 228 -14.12 4.41 3.91
N VAL A 229 -12.97 4.83 3.37
CA VAL A 229 -12.75 6.19 2.88
C VAL A 229 -13.66 6.50 1.70
N GLY A 230 -13.70 5.61 0.70
CA GLY A 230 -14.48 5.84 -0.52
C GLY A 230 -15.97 6.05 -0.24
N LYS A 231 -16.55 5.28 0.68
CA LYS A 231 -17.94 5.47 1.13
C LYS A 231 -18.15 6.80 1.86
N THR A 232 -17.16 7.26 2.62
CA THR A 232 -17.25 8.51 3.39
C THR A 232 -17.17 9.73 2.47
N GLU A 233 -16.19 9.77 1.56
CA GLU A 233 -15.99 10.89 0.64
C GLU A 233 -17.16 11.05 -0.34
N ALA A 234 -17.70 9.94 -0.86
CA ALA A 234 -18.88 9.98 -1.71
C ALA A 234 -20.09 10.65 -1.04
N ARG A 235 -20.29 10.41 0.28
CA ARG A 235 -21.36 11.04 1.06
C ARG A 235 -21.11 12.53 1.28
N VAL A 236 -19.86 12.94 1.50
CA VAL A 236 -19.50 14.35 1.71
C VAL A 236 -19.80 15.16 0.46
N LEU A 237 -19.33 14.70 -0.71
CA LEU A 237 -19.58 15.42 -1.97
C LEU A 237 -21.06 15.44 -2.36
N HIS A 238 -21.82 14.36 -2.10
CA HIS A 238 -23.26 14.36 -2.33
C HIS A 238 -23.96 15.48 -1.54
N LYS A 239 -23.61 15.64 -0.27
CA LYS A 239 -24.14 16.72 0.58
C LYS A 239 -23.70 18.10 0.13
N GLU A 240 -22.49 18.25 -0.41
CA GLU A 240 -22.05 19.53 -0.99
C GLU A 240 -22.79 19.86 -2.28
N ALA A 241 -23.07 18.86 -3.12
CA ALA A 241 -23.84 19.03 -4.35
C ALA A 241 -25.30 19.45 -4.07
N GLU A 242 -25.96 18.82 -3.09
CA GLU A 242 -27.30 19.22 -2.63
C GLU A 242 -27.35 20.67 -2.14
N LYS A 243 -26.30 21.14 -1.45
CA LYS A 243 -26.23 22.54 -0.98
C LYS A 243 -26.07 23.56 -2.11
N LEU A 244 -25.54 23.14 -3.26
CA LEU A 244 -25.29 24.02 -4.41
C LEU A 244 -26.44 24.06 -5.42
N ASN A 245 -27.38 23.11 -5.34
CA ASN A 245 -28.63 23.06 -6.10
C ASN A 245 -29.81 22.80 -5.15
N PRO A 246 -30.25 23.83 -4.38
CA PRO A 246 -31.35 23.71 -3.42
C PRO A 246 -32.71 23.46 -4.07
#